data_AF-A0A521ML91-F1
#
_entry.id   AF-A0A521ML91-F1
#
_cell.length_a   1.000
_cell.length_b   1.000
_cell.length_c   1.000
_cell.angle_alpha   90.00
_cell.angle_beta   90.00
_cell.angle_gamma   90.00
#
_symmetry.space_group_name_H-M   'P 1'
#
loop_
_entity.id
_entity.type
_entity.pdbx_description
1 polymer ?
#
loop_
_entity_poly.entity_id
_entity_poly.type
_entity_poly.pdbx_seq_one_letter_code
_entity_poly.pdbx_strand_id
1 'polypeptide(L)'
;MAVKREPVDKFLDSGYPSGTAARKARFVNALLRFIADDYPEDRFTNQLYEGLYNSGYFGFIAHYDRAGFYYEQLSTPERRTRFLADLRRSCERDRHTDRPDIWSDVKAVLAERLNPSEPQTARAARTARTASGAHRAAAPKYDGPTLF
;
A
#
# COMPACT_ATOMS: atom_id res chain seq x y z
N MET A 1 -6.86 -11.07 -14.73
CA MET A 1 -7.21 -11.22 -13.30
C MET A 1 -8.63 -10.72 -13.09
N ALA A 2 -9.49 -11.46 -12.38
CA ALA A 2 -10.81 -10.93 -12.01
C ALA A 2 -10.66 -9.85 -10.91
N VAL A 3 -10.89 -8.58 -11.26
CA VAL A 3 -10.74 -7.46 -10.33
C VAL A 3 -12.00 -7.33 -9.46
N LYS A 4 -12.05 -8.05 -8.34
CA LYS A 4 -13.02 -7.74 -7.27
C LYS A 4 -12.76 -6.34 -6.71
N ARG A 5 -13.81 -5.55 -6.57
CA ARG A 5 -13.73 -4.21 -5.97
C ARG A 5 -13.56 -4.32 -4.46
N GLU A 6 -12.60 -3.57 -3.93
CA GLU A 6 -12.36 -3.46 -2.50
C GLU A 6 -13.29 -2.38 -1.91
N PRO A 7 -14.02 -2.68 -0.83
CA PRO A 7 -14.98 -1.74 -0.25
C PRO A 7 -14.28 -0.71 0.65
N VAL A 8 -14.96 0.41 0.93
CA VAL A 8 -14.36 1.58 1.61
C VAL A 8 -14.02 1.29 3.06
N ASP A 9 -14.88 0.55 3.76
CA ASP A 9 -14.76 0.12 5.16
C ASP A 9 -13.54 -0.77 5.44
N LYS A 10 -12.88 -1.28 4.40
CA LYS A 10 -11.64 -2.05 4.52
C LYS A 10 -10.41 -1.19 4.83
N PHE A 11 -10.50 0.13 4.66
CA PHE A 11 -9.39 1.06 4.82
C PHE A 11 -9.58 1.95 6.04
N LEU A 12 -8.51 2.17 6.77
CA LEU A 12 -8.47 3.04 7.93
C LEU A 12 -8.15 4.47 7.49
N ASP A 13 -8.78 5.46 8.12
CA ASP A 13 -8.41 6.85 7.90
C ASP A 13 -7.00 7.12 8.46
N SER A 14 -6.18 7.84 7.71
CA SER A 14 -4.86 8.27 8.20
C SER A 14 -4.91 9.48 9.12
N GLY A 15 -6.06 10.15 9.25
CA GLY A 15 -6.19 11.44 9.92
C GLY A 15 -5.74 12.63 9.07
N TYR A 16 -5.36 12.38 7.80
CA TYR A 16 -4.99 13.42 6.84
C TYR A 16 -5.93 13.38 5.63
N PRO A 17 -6.23 14.52 4.98
CA PRO A 17 -7.11 14.55 3.80
C PRO A 17 -6.65 13.63 2.67
N SER A 18 -5.34 13.41 2.57
CA SER A 18 -4.71 12.55 1.58
C SER A 18 -4.82 11.05 1.86
N GLY A 19 -5.30 10.61 3.02
CA GLY A 19 -5.42 9.18 3.38
C GLY A 19 -6.76 8.78 3.97
N THR A 20 -7.85 9.43 3.55
CA THR A 20 -9.21 8.97 3.87
C THR A 20 -9.48 7.57 3.31
N ALA A 21 -10.32 6.80 3.99
CA ALA A 21 -10.70 5.45 3.57
C ALA A 21 -11.25 5.41 2.13
N ALA A 22 -12.07 6.40 1.75
CA ALA A 22 -12.64 6.52 0.42
C ALA A 22 -11.56 6.77 -0.65
N ARG A 23 -10.55 7.60 -0.35
CA ARG A 23 -9.44 7.87 -1.28
C ARG A 23 -8.57 6.64 -1.48
N LYS A 24 -8.26 5.94 -0.39
CA LYS A 24 -7.53 4.66 -0.41
C LYS A 24 -8.24 3.60 -1.24
N ALA A 25 -9.54 3.39 -1.02
CA ALA A 25 -10.34 2.45 -1.80
C ALA A 25 -10.38 2.81 -3.29
N ARG A 26 -10.57 4.09 -3.63
CA ARG A 26 -10.55 4.53 -5.04
C ARG A 26 -9.19 4.25 -5.68
N PHE A 27 -8.09 4.54 -4.97
CA PHE A 27 -6.74 4.31 -5.48
C PHE A 27 -6.47 2.83 -5.74
N VAL A 28 -6.74 1.95 -4.76
CA VAL A 28 -6.51 0.49 -4.91
C VAL A 28 -7.29 -0.05 -6.10
N ASN A 29 -8.59 0.28 -6.18
CA ASN A 29 -9.44 -0.22 -7.24
C ASN A 29 -9.00 0.29 -8.62
N ALA A 30 -8.60 1.56 -8.72
CA ALA A 30 -8.07 2.13 -9.96
C ALA A 30 -6.75 1.44 -10.36
N LEU A 31 -5.84 1.22 -9.41
CA LEU A 31 -4.53 0.62 -9.67
C LEU A 31 -4.66 -0.85 -10.10
N LEU A 32 -5.48 -1.64 -9.39
CA LEU A 32 -5.72 -3.04 -9.76
C LEU A 32 -6.36 -3.17 -11.13
N ARG A 33 -7.30 -2.27 -11.48
CA ARG A 33 -7.91 -2.26 -12.82
C ARG A 33 -6.90 -1.84 -13.88
N PHE A 34 -6.12 -0.79 -13.63
CA PHE A 34 -5.07 -0.33 -14.53
C PHE A 34 -4.03 -1.41 -14.84
N ILE A 35 -3.59 -2.17 -13.82
CA ILE A 35 -2.69 -3.31 -14.01
C ILE A 35 -3.39 -4.45 -14.78
N ALA A 36 -4.65 -4.74 -14.47
CA ALA A 36 -5.40 -5.82 -15.14
C ALA A 36 -5.69 -5.52 -16.62
N ASP A 37 -5.81 -4.25 -16.98
CA ASP A 37 -6.05 -3.77 -18.34
C ASP A 37 -4.74 -3.59 -19.15
N ASP A 38 -3.60 -4.05 -18.62
CA ASP A 38 -2.25 -3.94 -19.21
C ASP A 38 -1.75 -2.49 -19.39
N TYR A 39 -1.90 -1.68 -18.33
CA TYR A 39 -1.29 -0.35 -18.21
C TYR A 39 -1.65 0.65 -19.32
N PRO A 40 -2.93 0.85 -19.67
CA PRO A 40 -3.31 1.77 -20.75
C PRO A 40 -3.10 3.24 -20.34
N GLU A 41 -2.28 3.97 -21.10
CA GLU A 41 -1.82 5.33 -20.79
C GLU A 41 -2.97 6.33 -20.52
N ASP A 42 -4.05 6.24 -21.29
CA ASP A 42 -5.25 7.06 -21.17
C ASP A 42 -5.97 6.87 -19.82
N ARG A 43 -5.76 5.73 -19.15
CA ARG A 43 -6.31 5.43 -17.82
C ARG A 43 -5.33 5.71 -16.69
N PHE A 44 -4.10 6.11 -16.99
CA PHE A 44 -3.15 6.52 -15.96
C PHE A 44 -3.53 7.91 -15.44
N THR A 45 -4.31 7.98 -14.36
CA THR A 45 -4.86 9.25 -13.84
C THR A 45 -3.90 9.99 -12.90
N ASN A 46 -4.14 11.29 -12.69
CA ASN A 46 -3.43 12.08 -11.67
C ASN A 46 -3.52 11.45 -10.28
N GLN A 47 -4.65 10.80 -9.97
CA GLN A 47 -4.81 10.10 -8.69
C GLN A 47 -3.84 8.92 -8.55
N LEU A 48 -3.61 8.14 -9.62
CA LEU A 48 -2.64 7.05 -9.60
C LEU A 48 -1.22 7.58 -9.47
N TYR A 49 -0.90 8.61 -10.23
CA TYR A 49 0.38 9.31 -10.13
C TYR A 49 0.66 9.80 -8.71
N GLU A 50 -0.23 10.60 -8.13
CA GLU A 50 -0.12 11.12 -6.76
C GLU A 50 0.05 10.04 -5.70
N GLY A 51 -0.69 8.93 -5.82
CA GLY A 51 -0.55 7.83 -4.88
C GLY A 51 0.81 7.16 -4.99
N LEU A 52 1.32 6.93 -6.22
CA LEU A 52 2.56 6.20 -6.47
C LEU A 52 3.81 7.03 -6.16
N TYR A 53 3.89 8.29 -6.56
CA TYR A 53 5.11 9.07 -6.35
C TYR A 53 5.28 9.54 -4.92
N ASN A 54 4.19 9.70 -4.16
CA ASN A 54 4.25 10.25 -2.80
C ASN A 54 5.12 9.35 -1.90
N SER A 55 6.18 9.93 -1.35
CA SER A 55 7.18 9.27 -0.52
C SER A 55 6.63 8.71 0.79
N GLY A 56 5.53 9.28 1.30
CA GLY A 56 4.82 8.74 2.46
C GLY A 56 4.10 7.42 2.16
N TYR A 57 3.82 7.13 0.88
CA TYR A 57 3.07 5.93 0.47
C TYR A 57 3.96 4.93 -0.24
N PHE A 58 4.35 5.18 -1.49
CA PHE A 58 5.16 4.24 -2.26
C PHE A 58 6.53 4.81 -2.66
N GLY A 59 6.63 6.13 -2.84
CA GLY A 59 7.89 6.81 -3.11
C GLY A 59 8.54 6.46 -4.44
N PHE A 60 7.75 6.20 -5.48
CA PHE A 60 8.29 6.09 -6.83
C PHE A 60 8.81 7.46 -7.31
N ILE A 61 9.83 7.44 -8.16
CA ILE A 61 10.40 8.68 -8.70
C ILE A 61 9.35 9.37 -9.59
N ALA A 62 8.99 10.61 -9.24
CA ALA A 62 7.88 11.35 -9.85
C ALA A 62 8.11 11.74 -11.32
N HIS A 63 9.35 11.89 -11.78
CA HIS A 63 9.73 12.28 -13.14
C HIS A 63 8.95 13.47 -13.73
N TYR A 64 9.23 14.69 -13.24
CA TYR A 64 8.70 16.02 -13.66
C TYR A 64 7.16 16.17 -13.71
N ASP A 65 6.44 15.27 -14.37
CA ASP A 65 4.99 15.21 -14.48
C ASP A 65 4.46 13.76 -14.63
N ARG A 66 3.13 13.63 -14.76
CA ARG A 66 2.45 12.33 -14.94
C ARG A 66 2.90 11.58 -16.20
N ALA A 67 3.12 12.28 -17.31
CA ALA A 67 3.50 11.65 -18.57
C ALA A 67 4.94 11.13 -18.52
N GLY A 68 5.85 11.92 -17.95
CA GLY A 68 7.22 11.51 -17.66
C GLY A 68 7.28 10.31 -16.73
N PHE A 69 6.47 10.29 -15.67
CA PHE A 69 6.34 9.11 -14.81
C PHE A 69 5.92 7.87 -15.60
N TYR A 70 4.84 7.98 -16.38
CA TYR A 70 4.33 6.86 -17.15
C TYR A 70 5.40 6.36 -18.14
N TYR A 71 6.05 7.27 -18.85
CA TYR A 71 7.09 6.91 -19.80
C TYR A 71 8.26 6.18 -19.12
N GLU A 72 8.74 6.67 -17.98
CA GLU A 72 9.90 6.09 -17.32
C GLU A 72 9.59 4.81 -16.52
N GLN A 73 8.36 4.65 -16.03
CA GLN A 73 8.03 3.50 -15.19
C GLN A 73 7.25 2.42 -15.95
N LEU A 74 6.54 2.76 -17.03
CA LEU A 74 5.48 1.91 -17.59
C LEU A 74 5.45 1.80 -19.14
N SER A 75 6.28 2.56 -19.88
CA SER A 75 6.23 2.58 -21.36
C SER A 75 6.56 1.26 -22.04
N THR A 76 7.41 0.42 -21.43
CA THR A 76 7.83 -0.87 -22.00
C THR A 76 7.48 -2.04 -21.08
N PRO A 77 7.35 -3.27 -21.61
CA PRO A 77 7.12 -4.46 -20.80
C PRO A 77 8.16 -4.67 -19.68
N GLU A 78 9.42 -4.36 -19.94
CA GLU A 78 10.52 -4.49 -18.97
C GLU A 78 10.34 -3.50 -17.82
N ARG A 79 9.98 -2.25 -18.15
CA ARG A 79 9.71 -1.20 -17.15
C ARG A 79 8.49 -1.57 -16.30
N ARG A 80 7.41 -2.05 -16.91
CA ARG A 80 6.21 -2.55 -16.19
C ARG A 80 6.55 -3.71 -15.25
N THR A 81 7.40 -4.63 -15.70
CA THR A 81 7.86 -5.77 -14.89
C THR A 81 8.64 -5.30 -13.67
N ARG A 82 9.57 -4.37 -13.87
CA ARG A 82 10.34 -3.75 -12.77
C ARG A 82 9.42 -3.00 -11.81
N PHE A 83 8.55 -2.14 -12.33
CA PHE A 83 7.58 -1.39 -11.55
C PHE A 83 6.73 -2.33 -10.67
N LEU A 84 6.20 -3.40 -11.24
CA LEU A 84 5.37 -4.36 -10.50
C LEU A 84 6.17 -5.10 -9.42
N ALA A 85 7.44 -5.44 -9.69
CA ALA A 85 8.32 -6.05 -8.70
C ALA A 85 8.62 -5.11 -7.52
N ASP A 86 8.94 -3.84 -7.80
CA ASP A 86 9.19 -2.81 -6.79
C ASP A 86 7.92 -2.50 -5.99
N LEU A 87 6.77 -2.40 -6.65
CA LEU A 87 5.47 -2.22 -6.01
C LEU A 87 5.17 -3.37 -5.05
N ARG A 88 5.34 -4.62 -5.49
CA ARG A 88 5.14 -5.82 -4.64
C ARG A 88 6.06 -5.81 -3.44
N ARG A 89 7.35 -5.48 -3.63
CA ARG A 89 8.33 -5.41 -2.54
C ARG A 89 7.94 -4.35 -1.51
N SER A 90 7.56 -3.15 -1.97
CA SER A 90 7.10 -2.07 -1.10
C SER A 90 5.84 -2.48 -0.31
N CYS A 91 4.89 -3.14 -0.97
CA CYS A 91 3.68 -3.64 -0.32
C CYS A 91 4.01 -4.70 0.75
N GLU A 92 4.86 -5.66 0.42
CA GLU A 92 5.23 -6.75 1.34
C GLU A 92 6.00 -6.25 2.56
N ARG A 93 6.83 -5.23 2.41
CA ARG A 93 7.59 -4.64 3.53
C ARG A 93 6.67 -4.06 4.60
N ASP A 94 5.60 -3.36 4.19
CA ASP A 94 4.82 -2.53 5.11
C ASP A 94 3.43 -3.12 5.44
N ARG A 95 2.99 -4.21 4.77
CA ARG A 95 1.66 -4.85 4.97
C ARG A 95 1.35 -5.29 6.41
N HIS A 96 2.37 -5.47 7.24
CA HIS A 96 2.25 -5.95 8.61
C HIS A 96 2.27 -4.83 9.65
N THR A 97 2.50 -3.59 9.21
CA THR A 97 2.53 -2.43 10.09
C THR A 97 1.12 -1.93 10.37
N ASP A 98 0.88 -1.42 11.58
CA ASP A 98 -0.36 -0.73 11.95
C ASP A 98 -0.17 0.79 11.81
N ARG A 99 0.02 1.22 10.55
CA ARG A 99 0.39 2.61 10.21
C ARG A 99 -0.46 3.10 9.04
N PRO A 100 -1.69 3.56 9.29
CA PRO A 100 -2.59 4.00 8.22
C PRO A 100 -2.08 5.25 7.49
N ASP A 101 -1.21 6.04 8.13
CA ASP A 101 -0.54 7.22 7.58
C ASP A 101 0.41 6.89 6.42
N ILE A 102 1.07 5.73 6.45
CA ILE A 102 1.92 5.25 5.34
C ILE A 102 1.18 4.31 4.39
N TRP A 103 -0.15 4.28 4.48
CA TRP A 103 -1.02 3.43 3.66
C TRP A 103 -0.71 1.93 3.79
N SER A 104 -0.37 1.46 4.99
CA SER A 104 -0.10 0.04 5.28
C SER A 104 -1.28 -0.90 4.96
N ASP A 105 -2.52 -0.44 5.16
CA ASP A 105 -3.76 -1.13 4.81
C ASP A 105 -3.93 -1.29 3.29
N VAL A 106 -3.67 -0.23 2.52
CA VAL A 106 -3.60 -0.27 1.05
C VAL A 106 -2.55 -1.28 0.58
N LYS A 107 -1.34 -1.20 1.16
CA LYS A 107 -0.23 -2.10 0.84
C LYS A 107 -0.54 -3.54 1.19
N ALA A 108 -1.24 -3.81 2.29
CA ALA A 108 -1.69 -5.14 2.64
C ALA A 108 -2.66 -5.71 1.61
N VAL A 109 -3.62 -4.90 1.14
CA VAL A 109 -4.53 -5.32 0.07
C VAL A 109 -3.79 -5.56 -1.24
N LEU A 110 -2.90 -4.65 -1.64
CA LEU A 110 -2.12 -4.82 -2.87
C LEU A 110 -1.19 -6.05 -2.79
N ALA A 111 -0.56 -6.32 -1.65
CA ALA A 111 0.24 -7.53 -1.46
C ALA A 111 -0.58 -8.80 -1.69
N GLU A 112 -1.80 -8.88 -1.14
CA GLU A 112 -2.70 -10.03 -1.35
C GLU A 112 -3.16 -10.17 -2.80
N ARG A 113 -3.43 -9.06 -3.48
CA ARG A 113 -4.05 -9.09 -4.82
C ARG A 113 -3.02 -9.22 -5.93
N LEU A 114 -1.79 -8.73 -5.71
CA LEU A 114 -0.69 -8.81 -6.67
C LEU A 114 0.15 -10.07 -6.50
N ASN A 115 0.09 -10.77 -5.37
CA ASN A 115 0.71 -12.07 -5.17
C ASN A 115 -0.34 -13.18 -5.28
N PRO A 116 -0.31 -14.04 -6.31
CA PRO A 116 -1.31 -15.11 -6.49
C PRO A 116 -1.17 -16.32 -5.54
N SER A 117 -0.43 -16.22 -4.42
CA SER A 117 -0.12 -17.39 -3.56
C SER A 117 -0.14 -17.07 -2.06
N GLU A 118 -1.32 -17.01 -1.45
CA GLU A 118 -1.64 -17.62 -0.14
C GLU A 118 -3.14 -17.43 0.19
N PRO A 119 -3.89 -18.50 0.51
CA PRO A 119 -5.29 -18.39 0.89
C PRO A 119 -5.47 -17.61 2.21
N GLN A 120 -6.54 -16.81 2.27
CA GLN A 120 -6.98 -15.96 3.40
C GLN A 120 -6.95 -16.63 4.79
N THR A 121 -6.93 -17.96 4.84
CA THR A 121 -6.85 -18.79 6.05
C THR A 121 -5.59 -18.55 6.89
N ALA A 122 -4.45 -18.21 6.27
CA ALA A 122 -3.21 -17.92 7.00
C ALA A 122 -3.24 -16.58 7.77
N ARG A 123 -4.05 -15.61 7.30
CA ARG A 123 -4.20 -14.28 7.91
C ARG A 123 -5.05 -14.35 9.19
N ALA A 124 -6.17 -15.09 9.16
CA ALA A 124 -7.01 -15.31 10.34
C ALA A 124 -6.25 -15.99 11.49
N ALA A 125 -5.40 -16.97 11.17
CA ALA A 125 -4.57 -17.66 12.17
C ALA A 125 -3.46 -16.77 12.76
N ARG A 126 -2.94 -15.78 12.02
CA ARG A 126 -1.95 -14.82 12.56
C ARG A 126 -2.61 -13.76 13.43
N THR A 127 -3.76 -13.20 13.03
CA THR A 127 -4.49 -12.21 13.81
C THR A 127 -5.03 -12.77 15.13
N ALA A 128 -5.47 -14.03 15.14
CA ALA A 128 -5.86 -14.72 16.38
C ALA A 128 -4.68 -14.91 17.35
N ARG A 129 -3.46 -15.17 16.84
CA ARG A 129 -2.27 -15.35 17.68
C ARG A 129 -1.73 -14.04 18.28
N THR A 130 -1.86 -12.92 17.59
CA THR A 130 -1.51 -11.60 18.17
C THR A 130 -2.54 -11.09 19.15
N ALA A 131 -3.84 -11.38 18.95
CA ALA A 131 -4.89 -11.02 19.90
C ALA A 131 -4.77 -11.76 21.24
N SER A 132 -4.36 -13.03 21.23
CA SER A 132 -4.13 -13.80 22.46
C SER A 132 -2.83 -13.43 23.22
N GLY A 133 -1.90 -12.68 22.61
CA GLY A 133 -0.64 -12.27 23.23
C GLY A 133 -0.67 -10.90 23.92
N ALA A 134 -1.73 -10.10 23.74
CA ALA A 134 -1.75 -8.69 24.16
C ALA A 134 -2.15 -8.45 25.64
N HIS A 135 -2.23 -9.49 26.48
CA HIS A 135 -2.44 -9.35 27.92
C HIS A 135 -1.22 -9.80 28.74
N ARG A 136 -0.10 -9.07 28.60
CA ARG A 136 0.88 -8.78 29.69
C ARG A 136 2.13 -8.11 29.12
N ALA A 137 2.23 -6.80 29.31
CA ALA A 137 3.50 -6.13 29.62
C ALA A 137 3.17 -4.71 30.09
N ALA A 138 3.18 -4.51 31.41
CA ALA A 138 3.28 -3.18 31.99
C ALA A 138 4.64 -2.58 31.61
N ALA A 139 4.64 -1.34 31.13
CA ALA A 139 5.86 -0.61 30.81
C ALA A 139 6.67 -0.32 32.09
N PRO A 140 7.99 -0.57 32.13
CA PRO A 140 8.83 -0.06 33.21
C PRO A 140 9.03 1.45 33.04
N LYS A 141 8.91 2.18 34.16
CA LYS A 141 9.24 3.60 34.27
C LYS A 141 10.75 3.78 34.09
N TYR A 142 11.14 4.77 33.29
CA TYR A 142 12.54 5.11 33.02
C TYR A 142 12.96 6.25 33.97
N ASP A 143 13.81 5.94 34.96
CA ASP A 143 14.52 6.94 35.77
C ASP A 143 15.90 7.18 35.15
N GLY A 144 16.02 8.25 34.37
CA GLY A 144 17.29 8.72 33.80
C GLY A 144 17.88 9.86 34.64
N PRO A 145 19.22 9.98 34.72
CA PRO A 145 19.86 10.84 35.72
C PRO A 145 19.86 12.33 35.35
N THR A 146 19.68 13.17 36.37
CA THR A 146 19.85 14.61 36.35
C THR A 146 21.31 14.98 36.08
N LEU A 147 21.58 15.78 35.05
CA LEU A 147 22.87 16.44 34.85
C LEU A 147 22.77 17.90 35.31
N PHE A 148 23.64 18.26 36.25
CA PHE A 148 23.95 19.62 36.67
C PHE A 148 24.81 20.33 35.64
#